data_AF-A0A357A1M4-F1
#
_entry.id   AF-A0A357A1M4-F1
#
_cell.length_a   1.000
_cell.length_b   1.000
_cell.length_c   1.000
_cell.angle_alpha   90.00
_cell.angle_beta   90.00
_cell.angle_gamma   90.00
#
_symmetry.space_group_name_H-M   'P 1'
#
loop_
_entity.id
_entity.type
_entity.pdbx_description
1 polymer ?
#
loop_
_entity_poly.entity_id
_entity_poly.type
_entity_poly.pdbx_seq_one_letter_code
_entity_poly.pdbx_strand_id
1 'polypeptide(L)' 'MLQIHVGHMAAGLDFYTTLFGRGPDFSPHEDFFEWQVVAGAEVWWQIVVVPGQVRPMTKRSRLKVDDVRAATA' A
#
# COMPACT_ATOMS: atom_id res chain seq x y z
N MET A 1 6.01 8.56 -4.28
CA MET A 1 4.97 7.62 -4.75
C MET A 1 5.58 6.25 -4.99
N LEU A 2 5.00 5.19 -4.43
CA LEU A 2 5.40 3.80 -4.64
C LEU A 2 4.18 3.00 -5.06
N GLN A 3 4.26 2.35 -6.22
CA GLN A 3 3.19 1.51 -6.74
C GLN A 3 3.55 0.02 -6.64
N ILE A 4 2.64 -0.76 -6.08
CA ILE A 4 2.75 -2.22 -5.96
C ILE A 4 1.73 -2.87 -6.89
N HIS A 5 2.17 -3.86 -7.64
CA HIS A 5 1.28 -4.70 -8.43
C HIS A 5 0.75 -5.82 -7.56
N VAL A 6 -0.57 -6.02 -7.56
CA VAL A 6 -1.24 -7.11 -6.85
C VAL A 6 -1.96 -8.01 -7.84
N GLY A 7 -2.02 -9.31 -7.54
CA GLY A 7 -2.68 -10.30 -8.40
C GLY A 7 -4.16 -10.46 -8.09
N HIS A 8 -4.58 -10.06 -6.89
CA HIS A 8 -5.96 -10.13 -6.45
C HIS A 8 -6.27 -8.93 -5.57
N MET A 9 -7.19 -8.07 -6.02
CA MET A 9 -7.41 -6.79 -5.36
C MET A 9 -7.89 -6.94 -3.92
N ALA A 10 -8.87 -7.81 -3.68
CA ALA A 10 -9.44 -7.99 -2.35
C ALA A 10 -8.37 -8.39 -1.31
N ALA A 11 -7.46 -9.30 -1.67
CA ALA A 11 -6.36 -9.71 -0.80
C ALA A 11 -5.30 -8.61 -0.62
N GLY A 12 -5.01 -7.85 -1.69
CA GLY A 12 -4.11 -6.70 -1.61
C GLY A 12 -4.65 -5.61 -0.69
N LEU A 13 -5.92 -5.24 -0.88
CA LEU A 13 -6.61 -4.25 -0.06
C LEU A 13 -6.66 -4.66 1.41
N ASP A 14 -7.06 -5.90 1.70
CA ASP A 14 -7.09 -6.45 3.06
C ASP A 14 -5.71 -6.38 3.74
N PHE A 15 -4.66 -6.80 3.02
CA PHE A 15 -3.29 -6.76 3.51
C PHE A 15 -2.82 -5.33 3.83
N TYR A 16 -3.00 -4.39 2.91
CA TYR A 16 -2.52 -3.02 3.10
C TYR A 16 -3.38 -2.21 4.07
N THR A 17 -4.68 -2.49 4.15
CA THR A 17 -5.53 -1.94 5.21
C THR A 17 -5.09 -2.42 6.59
N THR A 18 -4.72 -3.69 6.72
CA THR A 18 -4.15 -4.23 7.96
C THR A 18 -2.79 -3.60 8.27
N LEU A 19 -1.89 -3.53 7.28
CA LEU A 19 -0.54 -2.96 7.43
C LEU A 19 -0.57 -1.51 7.92
N PHE A 20 -1.49 -0.69 7.39
CA PHE A 20 -1.61 0.71 7.77
C PHE A 20 -2.63 0.96 8.90
N GLY A 21 -3.35 -0.08 9.35
CA GLY A 21 -4.42 0.01 10.34
C GLY A 21 -5.62 0.86 9.91
N ARG A 22 -5.77 1.13 8.60
CA ARG A 22 -6.81 2.01 8.06
C ARG A 22 -7.09 1.76 6.58
N GLY A 23 -8.28 2.15 6.13
CA GLY A 23 -8.65 2.16 4.72
C GLY A 23 -7.82 3.14 3.87
N PRO A 24 -7.89 3.00 2.54
CA PRO A 24 -7.22 3.91 1.60
C PRO A 24 -7.81 5.33 1.70
N ASP A 25 -6.98 6.33 1.45
CA ASP A 25 -7.38 7.74 1.41
C ASP A 25 -8.02 8.11 0.07
N PHE A 26 -7.70 7.36 -0.99
CA PHE A 26 -8.23 7.59 -2.32
C PHE A 26 -8.50 6.26 -3.05
N SER A 27 -9.68 6.17 -3.68
CA SER A 27 -10.20 4.98 -4.36
C SER A 27 -11.02 5.37 -5.61
N PRO A 28 -10.35 5.80 -6.69
CA PRO A 28 -11.04 6.30 -7.88
C PRO A 28 -11.72 5.18 -8.66
N HIS A 29 -11.18 3.97 -8.61
CA HIS A 29 -11.62 2.79 -9.37
C HIS A 29 -11.48 1.52 -8.50
N GLU A 30 -12.17 0.45 -8.88
CA GLU A 30 -12.14 -0.82 -8.13
C GLU A 30 -10.80 -1.56 -8.19
N ASP A 31 -9.92 -1.18 -9.12
CA ASP A 31 -8.63 -1.81 -9.39
C ASP A 31 -7.44 -0.95 -8.95
N PHE A 32 -7.69 0.16 -8.23
CA PHE A 32 -6.65 1.10 -7.80
C PHE A 32 -6.97 1.78 -6.46
N PHE A 33 -6.06 1.68 -5.50
CA PHE A 33 -6.20 2.27 -4.17
C PHE A 33 -4.91 2.90 -3.67
N GLU A 34 -5.03 3.99 -2.91
CA GLU A 34 -3.89 4.75 -2.40
C GLU A 34 -4.00 5.13 -0.92
N TRP A 35 -2.85 5.12 -0.24
CA TRP A 35 -2.66 5.63 1.11
C TRP A 35 -1.61 6.75 1.11
N GLN A 36 -1.93 7.88 1.70
CA GLN A 36 -0.96 8.89 2.11
C GLN A 36 -0.23 8.38 3.36
N VAL A 37 0.97 7.82 3.17
CA VAL A 37 1.69 7.18 4.28
C VAL A 37 2.41 8.17 5.20
N VAL A 38 2.56 9.43 4.78
CA VAL A 38 3.09 10.52 5.60
C VAL A 38 2.17 11.72 5.50
N ALA A 39 1.51 12.06 6.61
CA ALA A 39 0.56 13.17 6.68
C ALA A 39 1.23 14.49 6.24
N GLY A 40 0.55 15.24 5.37
CA GLY A 40 1.05 16.52 4.87
C GLY A 40 2.21 16.43 3.86
N ALA A 41 2.60 15.22 3.45
CA ALA A 41 3.63 15.01 2.43
C ALA A 41 3.08 14.25 1.22
N GLU A 42 3.68 14.47 0.04
CA GLU A 42 3.33 13.77 -1.21
C GLU A 42 3.96 12.37 -1.29
N VAL A 43 3.79 11.57 -0.22
CA VAL A 43 4.28 10.20 -0.14
C VAL A 43 3.10 9.26 -0.13
N TRP A 44 2.79 8.75 -1.32
CA TRP A 44 1.67 7.84 -1.57
C TRP A 44 2.15 6.41 -1.78
N TRP A 45 1.45 5.48 -1.12
CA TRP A 45 1.55 4.05 -1.35
C TRP A 45 0.34 3.60 -2.15
N GLN A 46 0.57 2.98 -3.31
CA GLN A 46 -0.46 2.63 -4.26
C GLN A 46 -0.46 1.14 -4.51
N ILE A 47 -1.65 0.55 -4.64
CA ILE A 47 -1.81 -0.79 -5.17
C ILE A 47 -2.66 -0.76 -6.43
N VAL A 48 -2.28 -1.57 -7.40
CA VAL A 48 -3.02 -1.72 -8.65
C VAL A 48 -3.06 -3.18 -9.07
N VAL A 49 -4.20 -3.64 -9.55
CA VAL A 49 -4.28 -4.96 -10.19
C VAL A 49 -3.66 -4.88 -11.57
N VAL A 50 -2.82 -5.87 -11.90
CA VAL A 50 -2.27 -6.01 -13.24
C VAL A 50 -2.78 -7.29 -13.90
N PRO A 51 -3.09 -7.26 -15.21
CA PRO A 51 -3.41 -8.48 -15.94
C PRO A 51 -2.15 -9.36 -16.05
N GLY A 52 -2.31 -10.65 -15.75
CA GLY A 52 -1.24 -11.64 -15.89
C GLY A 52 -0.35 -11.78 -14.65
N GLN A 53 0.93 -12.08 -14.85
CA GLN A 53 1.83 -12.43 -13.76
C GLN A 53 2.30 -11.18 -12.99
N VAL A 54 2.01 -11.15 -11.69
CA VAL A 54 2.57 -10.15 -10.76
C VAL A 54 4.09 -10.27 -10.76
N ARG A 55 4.77 -9.16 -11.04
CA ARG A 55 6.23 -9.10 -10.97
C ARG A 55 6.64 -8.72 -9.56
N PRO A 56 7.45 -9.54 -8.87
CA PRO A 56 7.95 -9.19 -7.55
C PRO A 56 8.74 -7.87 -7.60
N MET A 57 8.57 -7.05 -6.57
CA MET A 57 9.41 -5.87 -6.41
C MET A 57 10.86 -6.30 -6.15
N THR A 58 11.78 -5.78 -6.96
CA THR A 58 13.22 -6.05 -6.81
C THR A 58 13.91 -5.09 -5.83
N LYS A 59 13.24 -4.00 -5.46
CA LYS A 59 13.73 -3.00 -4.51
C LYS A 59 12.99 -3.16 -3.17
N ARG A 60 13.70 -2.93 -2.06
CA ARG A 60 13.07 -2.90 -0.74
C ARG A 60 12.62 -1.47 -0.43
N SER A 61 11.38 -1.33 0.02
CA SER A 61 10.87 -0.09 0.60
C SER A 61 10.97 -0.17 2.11
N ARG A 62 11.33 0.95 2.75
CA ARG A 62 11.44 1.05 4.21
C ARG A 62 10.67 2.28 4.66
N LEU A 63 9.86 2.12 5.69
CA LEU A 63 9.16 3.21 6.35
C LEU A 63 9.87 3.47 7.68
N LYS A 64 10.27 4.73 7.91
CA LYS A 64 10.69 5.16 9.24
C LYS A 64 9.42 5.41 10.05
N VAL A 65 9.38 4.86 11.26
CA VAL A 65 8.35 5.11 12.26
C VAL A 65 9.00 5.66 13.52
N ASP A 66 8.24 6.38 14.33
CA ASP A 66 8.73 6.92 15.60
C ASP A 66 8.86 5.82 16.67
N ASP A 67 7.95 4.85 16.66
CA ASP A 67 7.99 3.67 17.52
C ASP A 67 7.66 2.39 16.72
N VAL A 68 8.65 1.51 16.59
CA VAL A 68 8.50 0.24 15.87
C VAL A 68 7.63 -0.76 16.62
N ARG A 69 7.61 -0.74 17.97
CA ARG A 69 6.79 -1.67 18.76
C ARG A 69 5.32 -1.34 18.59
N ALA A 70 4.97 -0.06 18.66
CA ALA A 70 3.62 0.41 18.41
C ALA A 70 3.15 0.11 16.98
N ALA A 71 4.06 0.21 16.00
CA ALA A 71 3.74 -0.04 14.59
C ALA A 71 3.58 -1.54 14.23
N THR A 72 3.98 -2.46 15.11
CA THR A 72 3.90 -3.91 14.87
C THR A 72 3.03 -4.66 15.87
N ALA A 73 2.37 -3.95 16.79
CA ALA A 73 1.50 -4.53 17.80
C ALA A 73 0.12 -4.86 17.21
#